data_AF-A0AAF0EDT1-F1
#
_entry.id   AF-A0AAF0EDT1-F1
#
_cell.length_a   1.000
_cell.length_b   1.000
_cell.length_c   1.000
_cell.angle_alpha   90.00
_cell.angle_beta   90.00
_cell.angle_gamma   90.00
#
_symmetry.space_group_name_H-M   'P 1'
#
loop_
_entity.id
_entity.type
_entity.pdbx_description
1 polymer ?
#
loop_
_entity_poly.entity_id
_entity_poly.type
_entity_poly.pdbx_seq_one_letter_code
_entity_poly.pdbx_strand_id
1 'polypeptide(L)'
;MGNSKFEELKRAALQESSRQREELHEKIQRRTQEKNEAQRAANERLQQRAAWVAREKQRQAQRQALEEKAKKEQEAQAAKRLAAAKVAEKAAVDKARGRPPRAKALDHAHTEAVKHRLQVPRVSSSVALTREEKRMKRMAKEMGVKFRPESKTQLRRPASTAKEPGTSTASVSTKRPMTPRERFIMEEHKRKEARKAAQPSSPDASESYDSDQSAGASDDAISHASIRDQIWQMFGRDRQRYIARDVDSDEDDMEAGASAVLQEEQRSSLYGRREDEREERLLNELKRQKMQNTKP
;
A
#
# COMPACT_ATOMS: atom_id res chain seq x y z
N MET A 1 79.91 -35.52 53.25
CA MET A 1 78.47 -35.66 52.95
C MET A 1 77.86 -34.52 52.11
N GLY A 2 78.64 -33.58 51.54
CA GLY A 2 78.09 -32.41 50.82
C GLY A 2 77.61 -32.64 49.38
N ASN A 3 78.20 -33.61 48.65
CA ASN A 3 77.98 -33.74 47.20
C ASN A 3 76.60 -34.31 46.83
N SER A 4 76.02 -35.21 47.64
CA SER A 4 74.70 -35.82 47.36
C SER A 4 73.56 -34.80 47.39
N LYS A 5 73.56 -33.90 48.39
CA LYS A 5 72.54 -32.87 48.55
C LYS A 5 72.57 -31.84 47.41
N PHE A 6 73.75 -31.55 46.89
CA PHE A 6 73.91 -30.64 45.76
C PHE A 6 73.39 -31.25 44.44
N GLU A 7 73.61 -32.55 44.21
CA GLU A 7 73.05 -33.23 43.02
C GLU A 7 71.52 -33.33 43.07
N GLU A 8 70.94 -33.56 44.25
CA GLU A 8 69.50 -33.56 44.45
C GLU A 8 68.88 -32.19 44.14
N LEU A 9 69.49 -31.11 44.62
CA LEU A 9 69.07 -29.74 44.29
C LEU A 9 69.14 -29.44 42.79
N LYS A 10 70.19 -29.92 42.10
CA LYS A 10 70.33 -29.75 40.65
C LYS A 10 69.24 -30.51 39.88
N ARG A 11 68.90 -31.73 40.30
CA ARG A 11 67.81 -32.52 39.71
C ARG A 11 66.45 -31.87 39.96
N ALA A 12 66.20 -31.38 41.18
CA ALA A 12 64.98 -30.67 41.54
C ALA A 12 64.80 -29.39 40.71
N ALA A 13 65.86 -28.59 40.56
CA ALA A 13 65.84 -27.37 39.74
C ALA A 13 65.58 -27.66 38.25
N LEU A 14 66.12 -28.77 37.73
CA LEU A 14 65.89 -29.18 36.35
C LEU A 14 64.43 -29.65 36.13
N GLN A 15 63.86 -30.38 37.08
CA GLN A 15 62.45 -30.78 37.07
C GLN A 15 61.51 -29.58 37.21
N GLU A 16 61.86 -28.59 38.02
CA GLU A 16 61.08 -27.37 38.15
C GLU A 16 61.10 -26.56 36.86
N SER A 17 62.27 -26.45 36.22
CA SER A 17 62.40 -25.80 34.91
C SER A 17 61.61 -26.52 33.81
N SER A 18 61.59 -27.86 33.79
CA SER A 18 60.79 -28.61 32.82
C SER A 18 59.29 -28.40 33.04
N ARG A 19 58.82 -28.42 34.29
CA ARG A 19 57.42 -28.13 34.64
C ARG A 19 57.02 -26.72 34.21
N GLN A 20 57.86 -25.72 34.48
CA GLN A 20 57.60 -24.34 34.05
C GLN A 20 57.48 -24.22 32.52
N ARG A 21 58.29 -24.95 31.76
CA ARG A 21 58.19 -24.97 30.28
C ARG A 21 56.91 -25.64 29.80
N GLU A 22 56.52 -26.75 30.41
CA GLU A 22 55.28 -27.45 30.11
C GLU A 22 54.06 -26.58 30.42
N GLU A 23 54.03 -25.92 31.58
CA GLU A 23 52.98 -24.96 31.93
C GLU A 23 52.89 -23.80 30.95
N LEU A 24 54.02 -23.25 30.51
CA LEU A 24 54.04 -22.19 29.50
C LEU A 24 53.51 -22.68 28.16
N HIS A 25 53.91 -23.88 27.74
CA HIS A 25 53.43 -24.49 26.51
C HIS A 25 51.91 -24.75 26.56
N GLU A 26 51.41 -25.29 27.67
CA GLU A 26 49.98 -25.50 27.89
C GLU A 26 49.21 -24.17 27.89
N LYS A 27 49.73 -23.13 28.53
CA LYS A 27 49.14 -21.78 28.49
C LYS A 27 49.07 -21.23 27.07
N ILE A 28 50.11 -21.43 26.26
CA ILE A 28 50.11 -21.02 24.85
C ILE A 28 49.05 -21.81 24.08
N GLN A 29 48.98 -23.12 24.26
CA GLN A 29 47.98 -23.97 23.60
C GLN A 29 46.55 -23.57 23.97
N ARG A 30 46.24 -23.36 25.26
CA ARG A 30 44.93 -22.89 25.71
C ARG A 30 44.56 -21.55 25.07
N ARG A 31 45.46 -20.57 25.07
CA ARG A 31 45.24 -19.28 24.38
C ARG A 31 44.97 -19.45 22.89
N THR A 32 45.63 -20.39 22.21
CA THR A 32 45.39 -20.64 20.78
C THR A 32 44.02 -21.27 20.54
N GLN A 33 43.60 -22.21 21.41
CA GLN A 33 42.27 -22.82 21.35
C GLN A 33 41.18 -21.78 21.62
N GLU A 34 41.31 -20.99 22.68
CA GLU A 34 40.38 -19.91 23.02
C GLU A 34 40.24 -18.90 21.87
N LYS A 35 41.34 -18.52 21.21
CA LYS A 35 41.28 -17.63 20.04
C LYS A 35 40.52 -18.27 18.87
N ASN A 36 40.78 -19.54 18.59
CA ASN A 36 40.10 -20.26 17.51
C ASN A 36 38.60 -20.42 17.80
N GLU A 37 38.24 -20.74 19.04
CA GLU A 37 36.85 -20.84 19.49
C GLU A 37 36.14 -19.50 19.46
N ALA A 38 36.78 -18.42 19.93
CA ALA A 38 36.24 -17.07 19.84
C ALA A 38 36.00 -16.66 18.37
N GLN A 39 36.91 -17.02 17.46
CA GLN A 39 36.73 -16.76 16.03
C GLN A 39 35.58 -17.57 15.43
N ARG A 40 35.41 -18.84 15.81
CA ARG A 40 34.26 -19.65 15.40
C ARG A 40 32.96 -19.06 15.91
N ALA A 41 32.89 -18.69 17.18
CA ALA A 41 31.72 -18.05 17.78
C ALA A 41 31.39 -16.70 17.10
N ALA A 42 32.40 -15.91 16.74
CA ALA A 42 32.20 -14.67 15.99
C ALA A 42 31.62 -14.93 14.59
N ASN A 43 32.17 -15.93 13.87
CA ASN A 43 31.68 -16.32 12.55
C ASN A 43 30.24 -16.85 12.62
N GLU A 44 29.91 -17.64 13.64
CA GLU A 44 28.55 -18.13 13.86
C GLU A 44 27.57 -16.99 14.10
N ARG A 45 27.92 -16.00 14.94
CA ARG A 45 27.10 -14.79 15.14
C ARG A 45 26.90 -14.01 13.85
N LEU A 46 27.91 -13.91 12.99
CA LEU A 46 27.79 -13.27 11.68
C LEU A 46 26.84 -14.06 10.76
N GLN A 47 26.94 -15.38 10.74
CA GLN A 47 26.03 -16.24 9.98
C GLN A 47 24.59 -16.10 10.47
N GLN A 48 24.36 -16.09 11.79
CA GLN A 48 23.04 -15.88 12.37
C GLN A 48 22.46 -14.52 11.99
N ARG A 49 23.27 -13.45 12.03
CA ARG A 49 22.86 -12.11 11.56
C ARG A 49 22.51 -12.12 10.07
N ALA A 50 23.35 -12.74 9.24
CA ALA A 50 23.10 -12.84 7.80
C ALA A 50 21.81 -13.63 7.49
N ALA A 51 21.58 -14.74 8.20
CA ALA A 51 20.36 -15.54 8.06
C ALA A 51 19.11 -14.74 8.48
N TRP A 52 19.21 -13.96 9.56
CA TRP A 52 18.12 -13.08 10.00
C TRP A 52 17.81 -12.00 8.94
N VAL A 53 18.83 -11.33 8.40
CA VAL A 53 18.66 -10.32 7.34
C VAL A 53 18.06 -10.94 6.07
N ALA A 54 18.50 -12.14 5.68
CA ALA A 54 17.96 -12.85 4.52
C ALA A 54 16.46 -13.17 4.71
N ARG A 55 16.07 -13.62 5.90
CA ARG A 55 14.67 -13.88 6.25
C ARG A 55 13.84 -12.60 6.22
N GLU A 56 14.39 -11.49 6.72
CA GLU A 56 13.72 -10.19 6.69
C GLU A 56 13.51 -9.70 5.25
N LYS A 57 14.53 -9.82 4.41
CA LYS A 57 14.44 -9.48 2.98
C LYS A 57 13.38 -10.32 2.27
N GLN A 58 13.24 -11.60 2.62
CA GLN A 58 12.19 -12.47 2.09
C GLN A 58 10.79 -12.00 2.52
N ARG A 59 10.61 -11.60 3.79
CA ARG A 59 9.35 -11.01 4.27
C ARG A 59 9.00 -9.72 3.53
N GLN A 60 9.98 -8.84 3.32
CA GLN A 60 9.78 -7.60 2.57
C GLN A 60 9.39 -7.88 1.11
N ALA A 61 10.06 -8.82 0.45
CA ALA A 61 9.71 -9.22 -0.91
C ALA A 61 8.28 -9.80 -1.01
N GLN A 62 7.85 -10.58 -0.01
CA GLN A 62 6.47 -11.08 0.07
C GLN A 62 5.46 -9.94 0.24
N ARG A 63 5.74 -8.96 1.12
CA ARG A 63 4.88 -7.78 1.29
C ARG A 63 4.77 -6.97 0.00
N GLN A 64 5.90 -6.69 -0.65
CA GLN A 64 5.91 -5.99 -1.95
C GLN A 64 5.13 -6.75 -3.02
N ALA A 65 5.28 -8.08 -3.10
CA ALA A 65 4.52 -8.90 -4.05
C ALA A 65 3.00 -8.85 -3.79
N LEU A 66 2.58 -8.84 -2.51
CA LEU A 66 1.17 -8.68 -2.15
C LEU A 66 0.64 -7.28 -2.47
N GLU A 67 1.42 -6.24 -2.19
CA GLU A 67 1.09 -4.85 -2.53
C GLU A 67 0.97 -4.64 -4.04
N GLU A 68 1.90 -5.19 -4.82
CA GLU A 68 1.83 -5.14 -6.29
C GLU A 68 0.61 -5.88 -6.81
N LYS A 69 0.27 -7.04 -6.23
CA LYS A 69 -0.94 -7.78 -6.59
C LYS A 69 -2.20 -6.97 -6.28
N ALA A 70 -2.27 -6.37 -5.09
CA ALA A 70 -3.38 -5.51 -4.69
C ALA A 70 -3.50 -4.29 -5.60
N LYS A 71 -2.38 -3.65 -5.96
CA LYS A 71 -2.34 -2.52 -6.89
C LYS A 71 -2.85 -2.90 -8.28
N LYS A 72 -2.37 -4.03 -8.84
CA LYS A 72 -2.86 -4.56 -10.13
C LYS A 72 -4.35 -4.86 -10.09
N GLU A 73 -4.85 -5.39 -8.98
CA GLU A 73 -6.28 -5.63 -8.81
C GLU A 73 -7.08 -4.33 -8.76
N GLN A 74 -6.61 -3.33 -8.00
CA GLN A 74 -7.23 -2.00 -7.96
C GLN A 74 -7.23 -1.33 -9.33
N GLU A 75 -6.12 -1.39 -10.07
CA GLU A 75 -6.01 -0.88 -11.44
C GLU A 75 -6.97 -1.61 -12.39
N ALA A 76 -7.09 -2.94 -12.27
CA ALA A 76 -8.04 -3.72 -13.06
C ALA A 76 -9.50 -3.36 -12.72
N GLN A 77 -9.82 -3.14 -11.44
CA GLN A 77 -11.13 -2.68 -11.01
C GLN A 77 -11.42 -1.25 -11.50
N ALA A 78 -10.45 -0.34 -11.44
CA ALA A 78 -10.56 1.01 -11.97
C ALA A 78 -10.76 1.01 -13.49
N ALA A 79 -10.02 0.18 -14.22
CA ALA A 79 -10.18 0.00 -15.66
C ALA A 79 -11.57 -0.53 -16.01
N LYS A 80 -12.10 -1.50 -15.25
CA LYS A 80 -13.48 -1.99 -15.40
C LYS A 80 -14.51 -0.88 -15.17
N ARG A 81 -14.33 -0.06 -14.13
CA ARG A 81 -15.20 1.09 -13.84
C ARG A 81 -15.16 2.14 -14.96
N LEU A 82 -13.98 2.48 -15.46
CA LEU A 82 -13.81 3.41 -16.58
C LEU A 82 -14.42 2.87 -17.88
N ALA A 83 -14.26 1.58 -18.16
CA ALA A 83 -14.88 0.94 -19.32
C ALA A 83 -16.41 0.97 -19.21
N ALA A 84 -16.96 0.65 -18.03
CA ALA A 84 -18.39 0.73 -17.77
C ALA A 84 -18.92 2.17 -17.93
N ALA A 85 -18.18 3.17 -17.43
CA ALA A 85 -18.51 4.59 -17.60
C ALA A 85 -18.55 5.00 -19.07
N LYS A 86 -17.56 4.61 -19.88
CA LYS A 86 -17.55 4.87 -21.33
C LYS A 86 -18.72 4.21 -22.06
N VAL A 87 -19.10 2.98 -21.68
CA VAL A 87 -20.27 2.30 -22.24
C VAL A 87 -21.56 3.05 -21.87
N ALA A 88 -21.68 3.49 -20.61
CA ALA A 88 -22.83 4.27 -20.16
C ALA A 88 -22.92 5.64 -20.87
N GLU A 89 -21.79 6.31 -21.07
CA GLU A 89 -21.70 7.57 -21.82
C GLU A 89 -22.15 7.37 -23.27
N LYS A 90 -21.63 6.34 -23.96
CA LYS A 90 -22.06 6.01 -25.33
C LYS A 90 -23.56 5.72 -25.40
N ALA A 91 -24.09 4.97 -24.44
CA ALA A 91 -25.53 4.70 -24.36
C ALA A 91 -26.35 5.98 -24.11
N ALA A 92 -25.85 6.91 -23.29
CA ALA A 92 -26.49 8.21 -23.07
C ALA A 92 -26.49 9.07 -24.33
N VAL A 93 -25.37 9.11 -25.07
CA VAL A 93 -25.26 9.83 -26.35
C VAL A 93 -26.19 9.23 -27.40
N ASP A 94 -26.25 7.90 -27.52
CA ASP A 94 -27.16 7.23 -28.46
C ASP A 94 -28.64 7.50 -28.11
N LYS A 95 -28.98 7.54 -26.81
CA LYS A 95 -30.31 7.91 -26.32
C LYS A 95 -30.64 9.38 -26.62
N ALA A 96 -29.68 10.30 -26.46
CA ALA A 96 -29.84 11.71 -26.80
C ALA A 96 -30.02 11.94 -28.31
N ARG A 97 -29.42 11.08 -29.14
CA ARG A 97 -29.59 11.07 -30.60
C ARG A 97 -30.88 10.41 -31.09
N GLY A 98 -31.76 9.95 -30.17
CA GLY A 98 -33.03 9.33 -30.52
C GLY A 98 -32.90 7.97 -31.20
N ARG A 99 -31.75 7.30 -31.11
CA ARG A 99 -31.60 5.92 -31.62
C ARG A 99 -32.27 4.94 -30.66
N PRO A 100 -33.18 4.06 -31.12
CA PRO A 100 -33.75 3.03 -30.27
C PRO A 100 -32.66 2.07 -29.79
N PRO A 101 -32.80 1.48 -28.58
CA PRO A 101 -31.83 0.53 -28.07
C PRO A 101 -31.72 -0.65 -29.04
N ARG A 102 -30.56 -0.76 -29.70
CA ARG A 102 -30.30 -1.85 -30.64
C ARG A 102 -30.13 -3.14 -29.83
N ALA A 103 -30.87 -4.19 -30.17
CA ALA A 103 -30.81 -5.46 -29.43
C ALA A 103 -29.38 -6.03 -29.49
N LYS A 104 -28.85 -6.50 -28.35
CA LYS A 104 -27.50 -7.08 -28.25
C LYS A 104 -27.24 -8.20 -29.27
N ALA A 105 -28.29 -8.93 -29.67
CA ALA A 105 -28.23 -9.96 -30.70
C ALA A 105 -27.84 -9.41 -32.09
N LEU A 106 -28.29 -8.21 -32.46
CA LEU A 106 -27.94 -7.59 -33.74
C LEU A 106 -26.50 -7.08 -33.77
N ASP A 107 -25.99 -6.59 -32.64
CA ASP A 107 -24.58 -6.20 -32.54
C ASP A 107 -23.67 -7.42 -32.62
N HIS A 108 -24.06 -8.54 -31.99
CA HIS A 108 -23.29 -9.78 -32.08
C HIS A 108 -23.26 -10.33 -33.51
N ALA A 109 -24.42 -10.40 -34.18
CA ALA A 109 -24.52 -10.78 -35.58
C ALA A 109 -23.70 -9.87 -36.51
N HIS A 110 -23.67 -8.56 -36.24
CA HIS A 110 -22.84 -7.63 -37.00
C HIS A 110 -21.34 -7.87 -36.76
N THR A 111 -20.91 -8.11 -35.52
CA THR A 111 -19.51 -8.43 -35.22
C THR A 111 -19.06 -9.75 -35.84
N GLU A 112 -19.91 -10.78 -35.82
CA GLU A 112 -19.64 -12.06 -36.47
C GLU A 112 -19.63 -11.93 -37.99
N ALA A 113 -20.57 -11.18 -38.58
CA ALA A 113 -20.57 -10.90 -40.01
C ALA A 113 -19.33 -10.12 -40.45
N VAL A 114 -18.83 -9.18 -39.65
CA VAL A 114 -17.57 -8.46 -39.92
C VAL A 114 -16.36 -9.39 -39.82
N LYS A 115 -16.30 -10.26 -38.81
CA LYS A 115 -15.24 -11.29 -38.71
C LYS A 115 -15.26 -12.23 -39.91
N HIS A 116 -16.44 -12.71 -40.30
CA HIS A 116 -16.62 -13.57 -41.46
C HIS A 116 -16.24 -12.85 -42.78
N ARG A 117 -16.53 -11.54 -42.89
CA ARG A 117 -16.15 -10.72 -44.04
C ARG A 117 -14.65 -10.47 -44.16
N LEU A 118 -13.90 -10.55 -43.05
CA LEU A 118 -12.45 -10.42 -43.03
C LEU A 118 -11.74 -11.75 -43.35
N GLN A 119 -12.39 -12.89 -43.07
CA GLN A 119 -11.84 -14.22 -43.35
C GLN A 119 -12.06 -14.67 -44.80
N VAL A 120 -13.05 -14.12 -45.51
CA VAL A 120 -13.26 -14.42 -46.94
C VAL A 120 -12.37 -13.53 -47.81
N PRO A 121 -11.44 -14.08 -48.60
CA PRO A 121 -10.63 -13.30 -49.53
C PRO A 121 -11.53 -12.62 -50.56
N ARG A 122 -11.51 -11.28 -50.55
CA ARG A 122 -12.22 -10.47 -51.54
C ARG A 122 -11.54 -10.62 -52.89
N VAL A 123 -12.16 -11.33 -53.83
CA VAL A 123 -11.87 -11.16 -55.26
C VAL A 123 -12.28 -9.73 -55.62
N SER A 124 -11.32 -8.93 -56.08
CA SER A 124 -11.47 -7.50 -56.32
C SER A 124 -12.52 -7.17 -57.38
N SER A 125 -13.35 -6.18 -57.07
CA SER A 125 -14.11 -5.30 -57.98
C SER A 125 -14.40 -5.83 -59.40
N SER A 126 -15.48 -6.60 -59.56
CA SER A 126 -16.12 -6.69 -60.87
C SER A 126 -16.92 -5.41 -61.12
N VAL A 127 -16.36 -4.49 -61.89
CA VAL A 127 -17.14 -3.46 -62.58
C VAL A 127 -18.28 -4.18 -63.32
N ALA A 128 -19.52 -3.74 -63.12
CA ALA A 128 -20.67 -4.37 -63.73
C ALA A 128 -20.57 -4.24 -65.26
N LEU A 129 -20.20 -5.33 -65.94
CA LEU A 129 -20.11 -5.40 -67.40
C LEU A 129 -21.48 -5.05 -68.01
N THR A 130 -21.47 -4.14 -68.97
CA THR A 130 -22.66 -3.79 -69.76
C THR A 130 -23.18 -5.02 -70.53
N ARG A 131 -24.44 -4.97 -70.99
CA ARG A 131 -25.05 -6.08 -71.74
C ARG A 131 -24.24 -6.44 -73.00
N GLU A 132 -23.67 -5.43 -73.66
CA GLU A 132 -22.83 -5.60 -74.85
C GLU A 132 -21.50 -6.28 -74.50
N GLU A 133 -20.84 -5.85 -73.43
CA GLU A 133 -19.59 -6.48 -72.97
C GLU A 133 -19.80 -7.92 -72.49
N LYS A 134 -20.96 -8.24 -71.91
CA LYS A 134 -21.32 -9.63 -71.58
C LYS A 134 -21.49 -10.49 -72.83
N ARG A 135 -22.02 -9.93 -73.93
CA ARG A 135 -22.15 -10.63 -75.22
C ARG A 135 -20.77 -10.88 -75.83
N MET A 136 -19.92 -9.85 -75.85
CA MET A 136 -18.52 -9.98 -76.32
C MET A 136 -17.71 -10.97 -75.47
N LYS A 137 -17.91 -10.98 -74.15
CA LYS A 137 -17.25 -11.96 -73.27
C LYS A 137 -17.66 -13.40 -73.56
N ARG A 138 -18.90 -13.65 -73.99
CA ARG A 138 -19.35 -14.99 -74.41
C ARG A 138 -18.73 -15.40 -75.75
N MET A 139 -18.76 -14.52 -76.75
CA MET A 139 -18.11 -14.79 -78.05
C MET A 139 -16.60 -15.00 -77.90
N ALA A 140 -15.92 -14.20 -77.09
CA ALA A 140 -14.49 -14.36 -76.83
C ALA A 140 -14.18 -15.71 -76.15
N LYS A 141 -15.04 -16.15 -75.21
CA LYS A 141 -14.91 -17.47 -74.57
C LYS A 141 -15.12 -18.62 -75.57
N GLU A 142 -16.09 -18.50 -76.46
CA GLU A 142 -16.37 -19.49 -77.50
C GLU A 142 -15.23 -19.61 -78.52
N MET A 143 -14.57 -18.49 -78.83
CA MET A 143 -13.40 -18.45 -79.72
C MET A 143 -12.06 -18.71 -79.00
N GLY A 144 -12.07 -19.02 -77.70
CA GLY A 144 -10.85 -19.30 -76.93
C GLY A 144 -9.95 -18.08 -76.66
N VAL A 145 -10.43 -16.86 -76.90
CA VAL A 145 -9.66 -15.62 -76.75
C VAL A 145 -9.99 -14.94 -75.42
N LYS A 146 -8.99 -14.48 -74.67
CA LYS A 146 -9.19 -13.78 -73.39
C LYS A 146 -9.82 -12.39 -73.62
N PHE A 147 -11.04 -12.20 -73.12
CA PHE A 147 -11.73 -10.91 -73.12
C PHE A 147 -11.05 -9.90 -72.18
N ARG A 148 -10.56 -8.78 -72.70
CA ARG A 148 -9.97 -7.68 -71.94
C ARG A 148 -10.81 -6.41 -72.16
N PRO A 149 -11.53 -5.90 -71.15
CA PRO A 149 -12.29 -4.67 -71.32
C PRO A 149 -11.33 -3.48 -71.44
N GLU A 150 -11.48 -2.67 -72.49
CA GLU A 150 -10.70 -1.45 -72.68
C GLU A 150 -11.17 -0.38 -71.69
N SER A 151 -10.38 -0.14 -70.64
CA SER A 151 -10.65 0.92 -69.66
C SER A 151 -10.25 2.29 -70.24
N LYS A 152 -11.24 3.10 -70.63
CA LYS A 152 -11.06 4.52 -70.97
C LYS A 152 -10.64 5.33 -69.73
N THR A 153 -9.75 6.28 -69.99
CA THR A 153 -9.10 7.25 -69.10
C THR A 153 -10.09 8.11 -68.30
N GLN A 154 -9.84 8.29 -66.99
CA GLN A 154 -10.61 9.17 -66.12
C GLN A 154 -10.13 10.63 -66.21
N LEU A 155 -11.06 11.54 -66.51
CA LEU A 155 -10.90 12.99 -66.43
C LEU A 155 -11.41 13.49 -65.06
N ARG A 156 -10.62 14.36 -64.41
CA ARG A 156 -10.95 15.13 -63.19
C ARG A 156 -12.20 16.02 -63.36
N ARG A 157 -13.03 16.15 -62.30
CA ARG A 157 -13.38 17.44 -61.63
C ARG A 157 -14.27 17.27 -60.36
N PRO A 158 -14.31 18.28 -59.45
CA PRO A 158 -14.91 18.21 -58.09
C PRO A 158 -16.16 19.11 -57.89
N ALA A 159 -16.86 18.93 -56.75
CA ALA A 159 -17.90 19.82 -56.19
C ALA A 159 -18.02 19.55 -54.65
N SER A 160 -17.77 20.50 -53.72
CA SER A 160 -18.66 21.56 -53.16
C SER A 160 -20.00 20.99 -52.62
N THR A 161 -20.62 21.35 -51.48
CA THR A 161 -20.60 22.45 -50.49
C THR A 161 -21.70 22.09 -49.44
N ALA A 162 -21.52 22.28 -48.11
CA ALA A 162 -22.16 23.31 -47.26
C ALA A 162 -23.27 22.84 -46.28
N LYS A 163 -23.19 23.37 -45.02
CA LYS A 163 -24.23 23.97 -44.14
C LYS A 163 -25.45 23.12 -43.66
N GLU A 164 -26.07 23.24 -42.47
CA GLU A 164 -26.12 24.19 -41.32
C GLU A 164 -26.85 23.50 -40.12
N PRO A 165 -26.98 24.15 -38.93
CA PRO A 165 -27.30 23.54 -37.64
C PRO A 165 -28.78 23.71 -37.20
N GLY A 166 -29.20 22.95 -36.19
CA GLY A 166 -30.53 23.03 -35.57
C GLY A 166 -30.47 23.16 -34.05
N THR A 167 -30.97 24.30 -33.56
CA THR A 167 -31.17 24.69 -32.16
C THR A 167 -32.46 24.07 -31.59
N SER A 168 -32.49 23.61 -30.35
CA SER A 168 -33.72 23.67 -29.51
C SER A 168 -33.52 23.27 -28.03
N THR A 169 -33.91 24.23 -27.19
CA THR A 169 -34.72 24.10 -25.96
C THR A 169 -34.17 23.38 -24.72
N ALA A 170 -33.93 24.21 -23.69
CA ALA A 170 -33.88 23.86 -22.29
C ALA A 170 -35.19 23.16 -21.85
N SER A 171 -35.07 22.07 -21.10
CA SER A 171 -36.20 21.40 -20.45
C SER A 171 -35.97 21.33 -18.95
N VAL A 172 -37.05 21.68 -18.25
CA VAL A 172 -37.22 21.78 -16.81
C VAL A 172 -36.93 20.43 -16.13
N SER A 173 -35.97 20.45 -15.19
CA SER A 173 -35.62 19.30 -14.36
C SER A 173 -36.69 19.03 -13.31
N THR A 174 -37.58 18.08 -13.60
CA THR A 174 -38.39 17.44 -12.56
C THR A 174 -37.47 16.50 -11.76
N LYS A 175 -37.25 16.85 -10.48
CA LYS A 175 -36.39 16.09 -9.57
C LYS A 175 -36.91 14.66 -9.47
N ARG A 176 -36.12 13.70 -9.95
CA ARG A 176 -36.41 12.27 -9.80
C ARG A 176 -36.55 11.94 -8.31
N PRO A 177 -37.52 11.11 -7.91
CA PRO A 177 -37.58 10.61 -6.54
C PRO A 177 -36.30 9.83 -6.25
N MET A 178 -35.58 10.26 -5.21
CA MET A 178 -34.31 9.65 -4.82
C MET A 178 -34.49 8.18 -4.44
N THR A 179 -33.55 7.37 -4.88
CA THR A 179 -33.49 5.95 -4.54
C THR A 179 -33.17 5.76 -3.05
N PRO A 180 -33.59 4.65 -2.41
CA PRO A 180 -33.29 4.38 -1.00
C PRO A 180 -31.79 4.45 -0.66
N ARG A 181 -30.93 4.04 -1.62
CA ARG A 181 -29.48 4.12 -1.48
C ARG A 181 -28.95 5.56 -1.50
N GLU A 182 -29.51 6.43 -2.33
CA GLU A 182 -29.14 7.86 -2.35
C GLU A 182 -29.56 8.57 -1.06
N ARG A 183 -30.71 8.18 -0.48
CA ARG A 183 -31.12 8.69 0.84
C ARG A 183 -30.13 8.29 1.92
N PHE A 184 -29.73 7.02 1.96
CA PHE A 184 -28.73 6.53 2.91
C PHE A 184 -27.39 7.28 2.80
N ILE A 185 -26.89 7.48 1.57
CA ILE A 185 -25.63 8.20 1.34
C ILE A 185 -25.74 9.67 1.76
N MET A 186 -26.85 10.36 1.48
CA MET A 186 -27.02 11.74 1.94
C MET A 186 -27.12 11.85 3.46
N GLU A 187 -27.80 10.91 4.11
CA GLU A 187 -27.96 10.90 5.57
C GLU A 187 -26.63 10.62 6.28
N GLU A 188 -25.83 9.70 5.74
CA GLU A 188 -24.46 9.46 6.21
C GLU A 188 -23.58 10.70 6.04
N HIS A 189 -23.65 11.37 4.89
CA HIS A 189 -22.89 12.59 4.63
C HIS A 189 -23.29 13.73 5.58
N LYS A 190 -24.59 13.87 5.85
CA LYS A 190 -25.13 14.84 6.82
C LYS A 190 -24.68 14.54 8.25
N ARG A 191 -24.65 13.26 8.66
CA ARG A 191 -24.14 12.84 9.98
C ARG A 191 -22.65 13.15 10.12
N LYS A 192 -21.87 12.97 9.04
CA LYS A 192 -20.43 13.26 9.00
C LYS A 192 -20.14 14.76 9.05
N GLU A 193 -20.93 15.57 8.35
CA GLU A 193 -20.83 17.04 8.40
C GLU A 193 -21.21 17.60 9.78
N ALA A 194 -22.25 17.05 10.43
CA ALA A 194 -22.61 17.44 11.79
C ALA A 194 -21.50 17.13 12.80
N ARG A 195 -20.85 15.96 12.70
CA ARG A 195 -19.67 15.61 13.52
C ARG A 195 -18.50 16.56 13.29
N LYS A 196 -18.32 17.02 12.05
CA LYS A 196 -17.24 17.94 11.68
C LYS A 196 -17.52 19.38 12.12
N ALA A 197 -18.79 19.79 12.18
CA ALA A 197 -19.22 21.09 12.69
C ALA A 197 -19.19 21.18 14.23
N ALA A 198 -19.27 20.04 14.93
CA ALA A 198 -19.18 19.97 16.39
C ALA A 198 -17.74 19.95 16.94
N GLN A 199 -16.73 19.97 16.09
CA GLN A 199 -15.31 20.04 16.48
C GLN A 199 -14.85 21.50 16.48
N PRO A 200 -14.60 22.13 17.65
CA PRO A 200 -14.05 23.48 17.69
C PRO A 200 -12.61 23.49 17.18
N SER A 201 -12.35 24.43 16.27
CA SER A 201 -11.03 24.69 15.68
C SER A 201 -10.19 25.57 16.63
N SER A 202 -9.01 25.06 17.02
CA SER A 202 -7.79 25.81 17.44
C SER A 202 -7.74 26.33 18.90
N PRO A 203 -6.59 26.85 19.40
CA PRO A 203 -5.25 26.27 19.65
C PRO A 203 -4.79 26.44 21.13
N ASP A 204 -3.69 25.77 21.51
CA ASP A 204 -2.71 26.14 22.57
C ASP A 204 -3.20 26.78 23.89
N ALA A 205 -3.17 26.04 25.01
CA ALA A 205 -3.00 26.60 26.36
C ALA A 205 -2.64 25.50 27.37
N SER A 206 -1.49 25.68 28.02
CA SER A 206 -1.13 25.15 29.33
C SER A 206 -2.22 25.41 30.38
N GLU A 207 -2.43 24.49 31.32
CA GLU A 207 -2.42 24.75 32.78
C GLU A 207 -2.98 23.57 33.60
N SER A 208 -2.21 23.24 34.65
CA SER A 208 -2.66 22.91 36.00
C SER A 208 -3.85 21.96 36.19
N TYR A 209 -3.57 20.71 36.57
CA TYR A 209 -4.51 19.90 37.34
C TYR A 209 -4.17 19.99 38.83
N ASP A 210 -4.69 21.05 39.45
CA ASP A 210 -5.05 21.04 40.86
C ASP A 210 -6.54 20.66 40.93
N SER A 211 -6.87 19.54 41.58
CA SER A 211 -8.22 19.33 42.10
C SER A 211 -8.16 18.37 43.27
N ASP A 212 -7.80 18.97 44.40
CA ASP A 212 -8.19 18.59 45.74
C ASP A 212 -9.73 18.45 45.83
N GLN A 213 -10.24 17.23 46.09
CA GLN A 213 -11.60 17.03 46.60
C GLN A 213 -11.62 15.92 47.66
N SER A 214 -11.33 16.37 48.89
CA SER A 214 -12.20 16.29 50.07
C SER A 214 -12.98 15.00 50.32
N ALA A 215 -12.64 14.40 51.46
CA ALA A 215 -13.31 13.32 52.15
C ALA A 215 -14.82 13.53 52.35
N GLY A 216 -15.61 12.58 51.86
CA GLY A 216 -16.99 12.35 52.28
C GLY A 216 -17.07 11.04 53.06
N ALA A 217 -16.72 11.09 54.34
CA ALA A 217 -17.01 10.01 55.29
C ALA A 217 -18.53 9.91 55.47
N SER A 218 -19.12 8.76 55.14
CA SER A 218 -20.41 8.34 55.70
C SER A 218 -20.27 6.90 56.18
N ASP A 219 -20.61 6.77 57.45
CA ASP A 219 -20.39 5.65 58.35
C ASP A 219 -21.41 4.52 58.14
N ASP A 220 -21.02 3.32 58.56
CA ASP A 220 -21.87 2.20 58.95
C ASP A 220 -22.87 1.60 57.95
N ALA A 221 -22.33 0.74 57.08
CA ALA A 221 -22.83 -0.63 56.96
C ALA A 221 -21.69 -1.53 56.48
N ILE A 222 -21.30 -2.52 57.28
CA ILE A 222 -20.47 -3.67 56.83
C ILE A 222 -21.36 -4.56 55.94
N SER A 223 -21.86 -3.97 54.87
CA SER A 223 -22.48 -4.63 53.74
C SER A 223 -21.34 -4.96 52.78
N HIS A 224 -21.35 -6.15 52.19
CA HIS A 224 -20.32 -6.62 51.24
C HIS A 224 -20.04 -5.67 50.05
N ALA A 225 -20.81 -4.60 49.88
CA ALA A 225 -20.50 -3.46 49.02
C ALA A 225 -19.24 -2.69 49.45
N SER A 226 -19.00 -2.49 50.76
CA SER A 226 -17.87 -1.73 51.31
C SER A 226 -16.51 -2.41 51.02
N ILE A 227 -16.41 -3.74 51.17
CA ILE A 227 -15.19 -4.49 50.84
C ILE A 227 -14.87 -4.40 49.35
N ARG A 228 -15.90 -4.46 48.49
CA ARG A 228 -15.71 -4.31 47.03
C ARG A 228 -15.22 -2.91 46.71
N ASP A 229 -15.84 -1.88 47.28
CA ASP A 229 -15.44 -0.49 47.06
C ASP A 229 -14.00 -0.25 47.58
N GLN A 230 -13.62 -0.85 48.70
CA GLN A 230 -12.25 -0.83 49.22
C GLN A 230 -11.24 -1.51 48.28
N ILE A 231 -11.60 -2.64 47.65
CA ILE A 231 -10.74 -3.28 46.63
C ILE A 231 -10.52 -2.36 45.44
N TRP A 232 -11.56 -1.66 45.00
CA TRP A 232 -11.43 -0.70 43.90
C TRP A 232 -10.55 0.50 44.29
N GLN A 233 -10.70 1.01 45.52
CA GLN A 233 -9.87 2.06 46.08
C GLN A 233 -8.39 1.66 46.20
N MET A 234 -8.08 0.38 46.50
CA MET A 234 -6.70 -0.11 46.50
C MET A 234 -6.02 0.05 45.13
N PHE A 235 -6.77 0.01 44.03
CA PHE A 235 -6.27 0.27 42.68
C PHE A 235 -6.44 1.73 42.22
N GLY A 236 -6.80 2.62 43.14
CA GLY A 236 -7.05 4.04 42.85
C GLY A 236 -8.27 4.28 41.96
N ARG A 237 -9.27 3.39 42.00
CA ARG A 237 -10.47 3.47 41.17
C ARG A 237 -11.72 3.55 42.04
N ASP A 238 -12.71 4.31 41.59
CA ASP A 238 -14.02 4.38 42.24
C ASP A 238 -15.02 3.50 41.53
N ARG A 239 -15.55 2.51 42.24
CA ARG A 239 -16.54 1.57 41.70
C ARG A 239 -17.81 2.28 41.24
N GLN A 240 -18.32 3.23 42.03
CA GLN A 240 -19.53 3.98 41.70
C GLN A 240 -19.36 4.81 40.42
N ARG A 241 -18.19 5.47 40.25
CA ARG A 241 -17.87 6.19 39.02
C ARG A 241 -17.71 5.25 37.83
N TYR A 242 -17.16 4.05 38.02
CA TYR A 242 -17.02 3.07 36.95
C TYR A 242 -18.37 2.53 36.47
N ILE A 243 -19.30 2.29 37.39
CA ILE A 243 -20.67 1.80 37.07
C ILE A 243 -21.53 2.91 36.48
N ALA A 244 -21.37 4.16 36.94
CA ALA A 244 -22.12 5.31 36.44
C ALA A 244 -21.58 5.85 35.09
N ARG A 245 -20.46 5.32 34.58
CA ARG A 245 -20.01 5.64 33.22
C ARG A 245 -20.93 4.97 32.23
N ASP A 246 -21.57 5.78 31.40
CA ASP A 246 -22.24 5.29 30.21
C ASP A 246 -21.15 4.79 29.26
N VAL A 247 -21.00 3.47 29.16
CA VAL A 247 -20.00 2.85 28.30
C VAL A 247 -20.57 2.79 26.89
N ASP A 248 -20.75 3.96 26.28
CA ASP A 248 -20.95 4.13 24.83
C ASP A 248 -19.60 3.97 24.08
N SER A 249 -18.70 3.14 24.62
CA SER A 249 -17.49 2.72 23.94
C SER A 249 -17.89 1.56 23.05
N ASP A 250 -18.47 1.88 21.90
CA ASP A 250 -18.69 0.90 20.83
C ASP A 250 -17.36 0.15 20.62
N GLU A 251 -17.34 -1.15 20.95
CA GLU A 251 -16.15 -2.01 20.97
C GLU A 251 -15.40 -2.04 19.62
N ASP A 252 -16.05 -1.56 18.56
CA ASP A 252 -15.56 -1.53 17.17
C ASP A 252 -14.62 -0.35 16.84
N ASP A 253 -14.58 0.72 17.65
CA ASP A 253 -13.74 1.91 17.37
C ASP A 253 -12.39 1.90 18.13
N MET A 254 -12.11 0.87 18.93
CA MET A 254 -10.84 0.74 19.67
C MET A 254 -9.68 0.13 18.86
N GLU A 255 -9.93 -0.28 17.62
CA GLU A 255 -8.88 -0.83 16.75
C GLU A 255 -8.27 0.25 15.85
N ALA A 256 -6.97 0.49 16.00
CA ALA A 256 -6.23 1.32 15.07
C ALA A 256 -6.07 0.58 13.73
N GLY A 257 -6.66 1.12 12.66
CA GLY A 257 -6.46 0.60 11.31
C GLY A 257 -4.99 0.66 10.89
N ALA A 258 -4.55 -0.30 10.05
CA ALA A 258 -3.15 -0.41 9.64
C ALA A 258 -2.56 0.86 9.01
N SER A 259 -3.38 1.67 8.33
CA SER A 259 -2.96 2.97 7.77
C SER A 259 -2.72 4.03 8.84
N ALA A 260 -3.46 4.01 9.95
CA ALA A 260 -3.27 4.92 11.07
C ALA A 260 -1.95 4.63 11.79
N VAL A 261 -1.66 3.35 12.02
CA VAL A 261 -0.40 2.89 12.61
C VAL A 261 0.80 3.32 11.75
N LEU A 262 0.75 3.09 10.44
CA LEU A 262 1.85 3.47 9.53
C LEU A 262 2.07 5.00 9.51
N GLN A 263 1.01 5.78 9.53
CA GLN A 263 1.10 7.24 9.55
C GLN A 263 1.71 7.74 10.87
N GLU A 264 1.34 7.13 11.99
CA GLU A 264 1.91 7.42 13.30
C GLU A 264 3.38 7.05 13.37
N GLU A 265 3.78 5.88 12.88
CA GLU A 265 5.20 5.47 12.82
C GLU A 265 6.05 6.43 11.99
N GLN A 266 5.56 6.86 10.83
CA GLN A 266 6.25 7.87 10.00
C GLN A 266 6.39 9.20 10.74
N ARG A 267 5.32 9.63 11.43
CA ARG A 267 5.33 10.85 12.23
C ARG A 267 6.35 10.73 13.36
N SER A 268 6.32 9.66 14.14
CA SER A 268 7.23 9.41 15.25
C SER A 268 8.69 9.34 14.79
N SER A 269 8.96 8.71 13.64
CA SER A 269 10.32 8.67 13.06
C SER A 269 10.84 10.07 12.71
N LEU A 270 9.99 10.94 12.14
CA LEU A 270 10.37 12.31 11.82
C LEU A 270 10.63 13.17 13.07
N TYR A 271 9.82 12.98 14.13
CA TYR A 271 10.03 13.70 15.38
C TYR A 271 11.30 13.23 16.11
N GLY A 272 11.53 11.92 16.19
CA GLY A 272 12.75 11.38 16.81
C GLY A 272 14.02 11.88 16.13
N ARG A 273 14.07 11.86 14.80
CA ARG A 273 15.22 12.42 14.07
C ARG A 273 15.43 13.92 14.34
N ARG A 274 14.36 14.69 14.44
CA ARG A 274 14.44 16.13 14.74
C ARG A 274 14.90 16.38 16.18
N GLU A 275 14.54 15.52 17.12
CA GLU A 275 14.99 15.57 18.51
C GLU A 275 16.48 15.24 18.60
N ASP A 276 16.93 14.15 17.97
CA ASP A 276 18.34 13.76 17.87
C ASP A 276 19.20 14.90 17.30
N GLU A 277 18.76 15.53 16.20
CA GLU A 277 19.47 16.65 15.58
C GLU A 277 19.55 17.89 16.49
N ARG A 278 18.56 18.13 17.36
CA ARG A 278 18.62 19.22 18.34
C ARG A 278 19.58 18.88 19.47
N GLU A 279 19.53 17.66 20.00
CA GLU A 279 20.44 17.22 21.06
C GLU A 279 21.89 17.23 20.59
N GLU A 280 22.16 16.80 19.35
CA GLU A 280 23.50 16.84 18.76
C GLU A 280 24.04 18.27 18.65
N ARG A 281 23.19 19.24 18.28
CA ARG A 281 23.59 20.66 18.24
C ARG A 281 23.95 21.18 19.63
N LEU A 282 23.12 20.91 20.63
CA LEU A 282 23.39 21.30 22.02
C LEU A 282 24.67 20.65 22.54
N LEU A 283 24.90 19.37 22.25
CA LEU A 283 26.13 18.67 22.61
C LEU A 283 27.36 19.29 21.95
N ASN A 284 27.26 19.66 20.67
CA ASN A 284 28.36 20.30 19.96
C ASN A 284 28.65 21.72 20.47
N GLU A 285 27.61 22.47 20.85
CA GLU A 285 27.75 23.78 21.51
C GLU A 285 28.40 23.65 22.88
N LEU A 286 27.97 22.71 23.72
CA LEU A 286 28.59 22.42 25.01
C LEU A 286 30.05 21.98 24.86
N LYS A 287 30.36 21.14 23.87
CA LYS A 287 31.75 20.75 23.55
C LYS A 287 32.59 21.97 23.16
N ARG A 288 32.06 22.87 22.34
CA ARG A 288 32.75 24.11 21.94
C ARG A 288 32.99 25.03 23.15
N GLN A 289 31.99 25.23 24.01
CA GLN A 289 32.13 26.02 25.23
C GLN A 289 33.18 25.43 26.17
N LYS A 290 33.19 24.09 26.36
CA LYS A 290 34.23 23.41 27.15
C LYS A 290 35.62 23.66 26.57
N MET A 291 35.80 23.51 25.26
CA MET A 291 37.08 23.74 24.59
C MET A 291 37.56 25.20 24.67
N GLN A 292 36.64 26.16 24.69
CA GLN A 292 36.95 27.58 24.89
C GLN A 292 37.33 27.88 26.34
N ASN A 293 36.64 27.29 27.32
CA ASN A 293 36.94 27.46 28.74
C ASN A 293 38.21 26.71 29.20
N THR A 294 38.73 25.77 28.40
CA THR A 294 39.97 25.03 28.69
C THR A 294 41.21 25.60 27.97
N LYS A 295 41.09 26.69 27.22
CA LYS A 295 42.26 27.40 26.69
C LYS A 295 42.79 28.37 27.76
N PRO A 296 44.05 28.20 28.23
CA PRO A 296 44.66 29.06 29.24
C PRO A 296 44.93 30.47 28.73
#